data_AF-A0A936Q5X4-F1
#
_entry.id   AF-A0A936Q5X4-F1
#
_cell.length_a   1.000
_cell.length_b   1.000
_cell.length_c   1.000
_cell.angle_alpha   90.00
_cell.angle_beta   90.00
_cell.angle_gamma   90.00
#
_symmetry.space_group_name_H-M   'P 1'
#
loop_
_entity.id
_entity.type
_entity.pdbx_description
1 polymer ?
#
loop_
_entity_poly.entity_id
_entity_poly.type
_entity_poly.pdbx_seq_one_letter_code
_entity_poly.pdbx_strand_id
1 'polypeptide(L)'
;MVSETYLPPARLLATSRWAALAVVHDGAPAAAMTSYALAPDGTALYVHLSQMALHTRALLAEPRAALVVSAPDTGEGDPQTLPRLSLAGVALALVPGTPDFEAGQAAYVSRFPDAEERFGLADFVLFRFESTEARWVGGFARALRMTGAQLTEALQEAAKG
;
A
#
# COMPACT_ATOMS: atom_id res chain seq x y z
N MET A 1 -19.87 8.35 -11.49
CA MET A 1 -19.66 9.21 -10.31
C MET A 1 -19.15 8.31 -9.20
N VAL A 2 -18.00 8.63 -8.62
CA VAL A 2 -17.48 7.93 -7.44
C VAL A 2 -18.44 8.19 -6.28
N SER A 3 -18.83 7.16 -5.55
CA SER A 3 -19.68 7.34 -4.36
C SER A 3 -18.90 8.10 -3.28
N GLU A 4 -19.48 9.16 -2.70
CA GLU A 4 -18.86 9.93 -1.61
C GLU A 4 -18.41 9.05 -0.43
N THR A 5 -19.06 7.89 -0.25
CA THR A 5 -18.71 6.89 0.77
C THR A 5 -17.30 6.28 0.58
N TYR A 6 -16.72 6.37 -0.61
CA TYR A 6 -15.40 5.85 -0.94
C TYR A 6 -14.26 6.86 -0.73
N LEU A 7 -14.57 8.14 -0.53
CA LEU A 7 -13.53 9.16 -0.33
C LEU A 7 -12.77 8.99 1.00
N PRO A 8 -13.42 8.64 2.14
CA PRO A 8 -12.69 8.42 3.40
C PRO A 8 -11.59 7.35 3.33
N PRO A 9 -11.82 6.12 2.82
CA PRO A 9 -10.75 5.13 2.69
C PRO A 9 -9.63 5.59 1.73
N ALA A 10 -9.98 6.23 0.60
CA ALA A 10 -8.99 6.76 -0.34
C ALA A 10 -8.09 7.83 0.32
N ARG A 11 -8.68 8.74 1.10
CA ARG A 11 -7.93 9.75 1.85
C ARG A 11 -7.02 9.14 2.91
N LEU A 12 -7.49 8.14 3.67
CA LEU A 12 -6.65 7.45 4.64
C LEU A 12 -5.42 6.82 3.96
N LEU A 13 -5.64 6.16 2.82
CA LEU A 13 -4.56 5.52 2.07
C LEU A 13 -3.56 6.54 1.51
N ALA A 14 -4.03 7.67 0.98
CA ALA A 14 -3.18 8.71 0.40
C ALA A 14 -2.32 9.44 1.46
N THR A 15 -2.87 9.68 2.64
CA THR A 15 -2.18 10.44 3.70
C THR A 15 -1.27 9.57 4.56
N SER A 16 -1.58 8.27 4.70
CA SER A 16 -0.77 7.36 5.51
C SER A 16 0.51 6.96 4.79
N ARG A 17 1.62 6.84 5.52
CA ARG A 17 2.96 6.54 4.97
C ARG A 17 3.46 5.15 5.33
N TRP A 18 2.72 4.43 6.18
CA TRP A 18 3.15 3.21 6.85
C TRP A 18 2.01 2.21 6.86
N ALA A 19 2.33 0.94 6.62
CA ALA A 19 1.36 -0.14 6.56
C ALA A 19 1.92 -1.41 7.20
N ALA A 20 1.04 -2.19 7.82
CA ALA A 20 1.34 -3.59 8.11
C ALA A 20 1.23 -4.38 6.80
N LEU A 21 2.27 -5.13 6.47
CA LEU A 21 2.37 -6.00 5.32
C LEU A 21 2.23 -7.45 5.77
N ALA A 22 1.30 -8.18 5.18
CA ALA A 22 1.18 -9.62 5.32
C ALA A 22 1.56 -10.31 4.00
N VAL A 23 2.40 -11.33 4.10
CA VAL A 23 2.91 -12.13 2.97
C VAL A 23 2.77 -13.62 3.29
N VAL A 24 2.93 -14.47 2.29
CA VAL A 24 3.00 -15.92 2.46
C VAL A 24 4.45 -16.38 2.32
N HIS A 25 4.97 -17.07 3.32
CA HIS A 25 6.31 -17.64 3.32
C HIS A 25 6.21 -19.14 3.65
N ASP A 26 6.62 -20.00 2.71
CA ASP A 26 6.58 -21.46 2.84
C ASP A 26 5.21 -22.00 3.28
N GLY A 27 4.15 -21.40 2.74
CA GLY A 27 2.75 -21.75 3.05
C GLY A 27 2.20 -21.19 4.36
N ALA A 28 3.01 -20.48 5.15
CA ALA A 28 2.60 -19.82 6.38
C ALA A 28 2.50 -18.30 6.23
N PRO A 29 1.62 -17.61 7.00
CA PRO A 29 1.58 -16.15 7.00
C PRO A 29 2.81 -15.58 7.72
N ALA A 30 3.42 -14.55 7.15
CA ALA A 30 4.41 -13.72 7.79
C ALA A 30 3.99 -12.25 7.73
N ALA A 31 4.35 -11.47 8.75
CA ALA A 31 4.00 -10.06 8.86
C ALA A 31 5.26 -9.19 9.01
N ALA A 32 5.19 -7.99 8.46
CA ALA A 32 6.20 -6.95 8.58
C ALA A 32 5.52 -5.58 8.57
N MET A 33 6.29 -4.54 8.85
CA MET A 33 5.88 -3.17 8.58
C MET A 33 6.63 -2.64 7.36
N THR A 34 5.97 -1.80 6.57
CA THR A 34 6.61 -1.16 5.42
C THR A 34 6.05 0.24 5.18
N SER A 35 6.90 1.08 4.60
CA SER A 35 6.45 2.32 3.96
C SER A 35 5.95 2.04 2.55
N TYR A 36 5.07 2.90 2.05
CA TYR A 36 4.60 2.83 0.67
C TYR A 36 4.37 4.23 0.08
N ALA A 37 4.47 4.32 -1.23
CA ALA A 37 4.05 5.47 -2.01
C ALA A 37 2.88 5.11 -2.92
N LEU A 38 1.99 6.06 -3.17
CA LEU A 38 0.84 5.87 -4.05
C LEU A 38 1.26 6.23 -5.49
N ALA A 39 0.88 5.41 -6.47
CA ALA A 39 1.04 5.76 -7.87
C ALA A 39 0.21 7.00 -8.21
N PRO A 40 0.71 7.96 -9.02
CA PRO A 40 -0.02 9.21 -9.32
C PRO A 40 -1.41 9.01 -9.92
N ASP A 41 -1.63 7.91 -10.64
CA ASP A 41 -2.91 7.53 -11.25
C ASP A 41 -3.83 6.74 -10.30
N GLY A 42 -3.39 6.49 -9.05
CA GLY A 42 -4.11 5.73 -8.04
C GLY A 42 -4.15 4.21 -8.25
N THR A 43 -3.45 3.69 -9.27
CA THR A 43 -3.61 2.28 -9.70
C THR A 43 -2.85 1.28 -8.85
N ALA A 44 -1.80 1.71 -8.14
CA ALA A 44 -0.94 0.83 -7.36
C ALA A 44 -0.28 1.55 -6.19
N LEU A 45 0.28 0.76 -5.28
CA LEU A 45 1.20 1.22 -4.24
C LEU A 45 2.61 0.73 -4.55
N TYR A 46 3.61 1.60 -4.42
CA TYR A 46 5.01 1.24 -4.54
C TYR A 46 5.61 0.96 -3.16
N VAL A 47 6.31 -0.16 -3.04
CA VAL A 47 6.96 -0.64 -1.82
C VAL A 47 8.41 -0.95 -2.12
N HIS A 48 9.34 -0.30 -1.43
CA HIS A 48 10.78 -0.44 -1.69
C HIS A 48 11.45 -1.17 -0.53
N LEU A 49 11.92 -2.40 -0.78
CA LEU A 49 12.25 -3.37 0.25
C LEU A 49 13.65 -3.97 0.04
N SER A 50 14.39 -4.21 1.13
CA SER A 50 15.68 -4.91 1.05
C SER A 50 15.49 -6.39 0.72
N GLN A 51 16.29 -6.94 -0.20
CA GLN A 51 16.37 -8.36 -0.55
C GLN A 51 16.75 -9.26 0.63
N MET A 52 17.41 -8.71 1.65
CA MET A 52 17.75 -9.44 2.87
C MET A 52 16.53 -9.74 3.75
N ALA A 53 15.44 -8.98 3.58
CA ALA A 53 14.25 -9.13 4.40
C ALA A 53 13.45 -10.39 4.04
N LEU A 54 12.89 -11.05 5.06
CA LEU A 54 12.03 -12.22 4.88
C LEU A 54 10.86 -11.92 3.94
N HIS A 55 10.20 -10.77 4.12
CA HIS A 55 9.04 -10.40 3.33
C HIS A 55 9.39 -10.16 1.85
N THR A 56 10.59 -9.71 1.52
CA THR A 56 11.04 -9.57 0.12
C THR A 56 11.20 -10.92 -0.54
N ARG A 57 11.88 -11.86 0.13
CA ARG A 57 12.05 -13.23 -0.38
C ARG A 57 10.71 -13.94 -0.53
N ALA A 58 9.81 -13.73 0.43
CA ALA A 58 8.44 -14.25 0.37
C ALA A 58 7.69 -13.72 -0.86
N LEU A 59 7.70 -12.40 -1.09
CA LEU A 59 7.04 -11.78 -2.24
C LEU A 59 7.60 -12.23 -3.60
N LEU A 60 8.91 -12.45 -3.67
CA LEU A 60 9.55 -12.95 -4.90
C LEU A 60 9.13 -14.38 -5.24
N ALA A 61 8.79 -15.20 -4.24
CA ALA A 61 8.32 -16.57 -4.43
C ALA A 61 6.79 -16.66 -4.60
N GLU A 62 6.05 -15.82 -3.88
CA GLU A 62 4.58 -15.77 -3.85
C GLU A 62 4.12 -14.31 -3.77
N PRO A 63 3.60 -13.73 -4.86
CA PRO A 63 3.31 -12.31 -4.93
C PRO A 63 2.05 -11.91 -4.15
N ARG A 64 1.20 -12.85 -3.72
CA ARG A 64 0.00 -12.52 -2.95
C ARG A 64 0.36 -11.90 -1.61
N ALA A 65 -0.22 -10.73 -1.37
CA ALA A 65 0.03 -9.96 -0.17
C ALA A 65 -1.23 -9.21 0.28
N ALA A 66 -1.19 -8.75 1.53
CA ALA A 66 -2.18 -7.83 2.05
C ALA A 66 -1.49 -6.68 2.79
N LEU A 67 -2.12 -5.50 2.74
CA LEU A 67 -1.68 -4.32 3.46
C LEU A 67 -2.78 -3.85 4.40
N VAL A 68 -2.42 -3.39 5.59
CA VAL A 68 -3.34 -2.71 6.49
C VAL A 68 -2.79 -1.34 6.83
N VAL A 69 -3.63 -0.34 6.65
CA VAL A 69 -3.38 1.06 7.02
C VAL A 69 -4.45 1.47 8.02
N SER A 70 -4.08 2.13 9.10
CA SER A 70 -5.01 2.65 10.10
C SER A 70 -4.70 4.09 10.44
N ALA A 71 -5.71 4.80 10.94
CA ALA A 71 -5.48 5.99 11.72
C ALA A 71 -4.56 5.65 12.91
N PRO A 72 -3.68 6.57 13.33
CA PRO A 72 -2.84 6.37 14.50
C PRO A 72 -3.70 6.30 15.76
N ASP A 73 -3.31 5.42 16.68
CA ASP A 73 -3.86 5.43 18.04
C ASP A 73 -3.17 6.54 18.84
N THR A 74 -3.97 7.48 19.37
CA THR A 74 -3.48 8.58 20.21
C THR A 74 -3.48 8.22 21.69
N GLY A 75 -3.96 7.02 22.06
CA GLY A 75 -4.16 6.60 23.46
C GLY A 75 -5.49 7.09 24.06
N GLU A 76 -6.36 7.70 23.26
CA GLU A 76 -7.67 8.19 23.68
C GLU A 76 -8.82 7.39 23.06
N GLY A 77 -9.84 7.06 23.86
CA GLY A 77 -11.03 6.35 23.40
C GLY A 77 -10.82 4.85 23.18
N ASP A 78 -11.68 4.24 22.36
CA ASP A 78 -11.59 2.82 22.01
C ASP A 78 -10.84 2.64 20.67
N PRO A 79 -9.66 1.99 20.66
CA PRO A 79 -8.86 1.81 19.44
C PRO A 79 -9.57 0.94 18.38
N GLN A 80 -10.58 0.15 18.73
CA GLN A 80 -11.35 -0.63 17.73
C GLN A 80 -12.20 0.26 16.81
N THR A 81 -12.46 1.49 17.22
CA THR A 81 -13.19 2.50 16.45
C THR A 81 -12.31 3.23 15.43
N LEU A 82 -10.98 3.03 15.49
CA LEU A 82 -10.05 3.71 14.58
C LEU A 82 -10.33 3.33 13.12
N PRO A 83 -10.42 4.34 12.23
CA PRO A 83 -10.55 4.11 10.81
C PRO A 83 -9.38 3.29 10.27
N ARG A 84 -9.68 2.26 9.47
CA ARG A 84 -8.67 1.38 8.88
C ARG A 84 -9.12 0.83 7.54
N LEU A 85 -8.14 0.66 6.66
CA LEU A 85 -8.27 0.08 5.34
C LEU A 85 -7.40 -1.17 5.25
N SER A 86 -8.02 -2.31 4.96
CA SER A 86 -7.31 -3.55 4.61
C SER A 86 -7.37 -3.76 3.11
N LEU A 87 -6.22 -3.97 2.48
CA LEU A 87 -6.07 -4.25 1.06
C LEU A 87 -5.62 -5.69 0.89
N ALA A 88 -6.19 -6.40 -0.08
CA ALA A 88 -5.66 -7.67 -0.57
C ALA A 88 -5.28 -7.49 -2.04
N GLY A 89 -4.18 -8.11 -2.46
CA GLY A 89 -3.66 -7.91 -3.80
C GLY A 89 -2.42 -8.73 -4.09
N VAL A 90 -1.67 -8.30 -5.11
CA VAL A 90 -0.39 -8.88 -5.50
C VAL A 90 0.69 -7.80 -5.53
N ALA A 91 1.89 -8.11 -5.05
CA ALA A 91 3.06 -7.25 -5.15
C ALA A 91 4.03 -7.81 -6.19
N LEU A 92 4.14 -7.14 -7.33
CA LEU A 92 4.98 -7.56 -8.44
C LEU A 92 6.31 -6.82 -8.40
N ALA A 93 7.42 -7.54 -8.45
CA ALA A 93 8.75 -6.93 -8.52
C ALA A 93 8.92 -6.19 -9.86
N LEU A 94 9.33 -4.93 -9.81
CA LEU A 94 9.62 -4.13 -10.98
C LEU A 94 11.08 -4.31 -11.41
N VAL A 95 11.29 -4.36 -12.72
CA VAL A 95 12.62 -4.52 -13.30
C VAL A 95 13.30 -3.15 -13.42
N PRO A 96 14.51 -2.96 -12.85
CA PRO A 96 15.25 -1.70 -12.97
C PRO A 96 15.44 -1.25 -14.42
N GLY A 97 15.32 0.06 -14.67
CA GLY A 97 15.47 0.66 -16.00
C GLY A 97 14.28 0.48 -16.95
N THR A 98 13.16 -0.06 -16.46
CA THR A 98 11.88 -0.05 -17.19
C THR A 98 11.07 1.22 -16.87
N PRO A 99 10.17 1.67 -17.76
CA PRO A 99 9.33 2.83 -17.49
C PRO A 99 8.50 2.71 -16.20
N ASP A 100 8.00 1.53 -15.89
CA ASP A 100 7.23 1.28 -14.66
C ASP A 100 8.10 1.42 -13.41
N PHE A 101 9.35 0.95 -13.47
CA PHE A 101 10.31 1.13 -12.38
C PHE A 101 10.66 2.60 -12.19
N GLU A 102 10.95 3.33 -13.26
CA GLU A 102 11.28 4.76 -13.21
C GLU A 102 10.12 5.59 -12.63
N ALA A 103 8.88 5.31 -13.06
CA ALA A 103 7.69 5.94 -12.52
C ALA A 103 7.49 5.61 -11.03
N GLY A 104 7.71 4.35 -10.64
CA GLY A 104 7.60 3.91 -9.25
C GLY A 104 8.68 4.51 -8.36
N GLN A 105 9.92 4.57 -8.83
CA GLN A 105 11.03 5.22 -8.13
C GLN A 105 10.75 6.71 -7.94
N ALA A 106 10.32 7.42 -8.99
CA ALA A 106 9.99 8.83 -8.90
C ALA A 106 8.88 9.10 -7.87
N ALA A 107 7.80 8.32 -7.89
CA ALA A 107 6.71 8.42 -6.91
C ALA A 107 7.19 8.12 -5.48
N TYR A 108 8.05 7.11 -5.31
CA TYR A 108 8.57 6.72 -4.00
C TYR A 108 9.53 7.75 -3.43
N VAL A 109 10.49 8.24 -4.20
CA VAL A 109 11.46 9.26 -3.78
C VAL A 109 10.77 10.59 -3.52
N SER A 110 9.78 10.98 -4.32
CA SER A 110 8.96 12.18 -4.07
C SER A 110 8.31 12.13 -2.67
N ARG A 111 7.89 10.95 -2.21
CA ARG A 111 7.30 10.76 -0.88
C ARG A 111 8.32 10.54 0.24
N PHE A 112 9.48 9.98 -0.09
CA PHE A 112 10.56 9.63 0.84
C PHE A 112 11.92 10.00 0.24
N PRO A 113 12.35 11.28 0.33
CA PRO A 113 13.61 11.74 -0.26
C PRO A 113 14.82 10.91 0.21
N ASP A 114 14.88 10.57 1.50
CA ASP A 114 15.94 9.75 2.10
C ASP A 114 16.00 8.30 1.54
N ALA A 115 15.05 7.88 0.71
CA ALA A 115 15.07 6.59 0.03
C ALA A 115 15.92 6.59 -1.25
N GLU A 116 16.27 7.75 -1.79
CA GLU A 116 17.00 7.89 -3.05
C GLU A 116 18.32 7.11 -3.03
N GLU A 117 19.09 7.22 -1.95
CA GLU A 117 20.35 6.47 -1.78
C GLU A 117 20.16 4.94 -1.87
N ARG A 118 19.02 4.44 -1.36
CA ARG A 118 18.71 2.99 -1.38
C ARG A 118 18.41 2.46 -2.78
N PHE A 119 17.92 3.30 -3.69
CA PHE A 119 17.68 2.88 -5.08
C PHE A 119 18.98 2.64 -5.86
N GLY A 120 20.11 3.19 -5.38
CA GLY A 120 21.44 2.89 -5.91
C GLY A 120 22.03 1.56 -5.40
N LEU A 121 21.39 0.91 -4.43
CA LEU A 121 21.88 -0.33 -3.84
C LEU A 121 21.28 -1.54 -4.57
N ALA A 122 22.14 -2.49 -4.95
CA ALA A 122 21.73 -3.69 -5.68
C ALA A 122 20.86 -4.65 -4.85
N ASP A 123 20.85 -4.51 -3.52
CA ASP A 123 20.14 -5.38 -2.58
C ASP A 123 18.73 -4.85 -2.21
N PHE A 124 18.14 -3.98 -3.03
CA PHE A 124 16.75 -3.54 -2.87
C PHE A 124 15.89 -3.88 -4.09
N VAL A 125 14.60 -4.09 -3.85
CA VAL A 125 13.58 -4.38 -4.87
C VAL A 125 12.43 -3.41 -4.70
N LEU A 126 12.03 -2.79 -5.80
CA LEU A 126 10.81 -2.02 -5.88
C LEU A 126 9.67 -2.93 -6.31
N PHE A 127 8.61 -3.00 -5.51
CA PHE A 127 7.40 -3.73 -5.83
C PHE A 127 6.26 -2.78 -6.18
N ARG A 128 5.45 -3.18 -7.16
CA ARG A 128 4.14 -2.59 -7.48
C ARG A 128 3.06 -3.46 -6.88
N PHE A 129 2.40 -2.97 -5.83
CA PHE A 129 1.26 -3.62 -5.21
C PHE A 129 -0.04 -3.19 -5.88
N GLU A 130 -0.75 -4.14 -6.46
CA GLU A 130 -2.03 -3.95 -7.12
C GLU A 130 -3.15 -4.52 -6.26
N SER A 131 -4.03 -3.64 -5.77
CA SER A 131 -5.14 -4.03 -4.90
C SER A 131 -6.24 -4.69 -5.72
N THR A 132 -6.64 -5.90 -5.35
CA THR A 132 -7.81 -6.58 -5.91
C THR A 132 -9.08 -6.29 -5.10
N GLU A 133 -8.93 -6.11 -3.78
CA GLU A 133 -10.03 -5.83 -2.85
C GLU A 133 -9.57 -4.85 -1.77
N ALA A 134 -10.44 -3.91 -1.40
CA ALA A 134 -10.29 -3.05 -0.24
C ALA A 134 -11.45 -3.25 0.73
N ARG A 135 -11.15 -3.33 2.02
CA ARG A 135 -12.11 -3.44 3.12
C ARG A 135 -11.90 -2.29 4.09
N TRP A 136 -12.91 -1.45 4.20
CA TRP A 136 -12.89 -0.27 5.07
C TRP A 136 -13.68 -0.52 6.34
N VAL A 137 -13.13 -0.07 7.46
CA VAL A 137 -13.85 0.14 8.72
C VAL A 137 -13.59 1.58 9.15
N GLY A 138 -14.62 2.42 9.17
CA GLY A 138 -14.53 3.85 9.50
C GLY A 138 -15.06 4.22 10.89
N GLY A 139 -15.11 3.26 11.80
CA GLY A 139 -15.75 3.36 13.11
C GLY A 139 -16.97 2.44 13.25
N PHE A 140 -17.70 2.59 14.35
CA PHE A 140 -18.83 1.73 14.68
C PHE A 140 -19.89 1.72 13.56
N ALA A 141 -20.32 0.53 13.14
CA ALA A 141 -21.30 0.29 12.08
C ALA A 141 -20.98 0.93 10.70
N ARG A 142 -19.74 1.35 10.45
CA ARG A 142 -19.30 1.96 9.19
C ARG A 142 -18.30 1.04 8.50
N ALA A 143 -18.79 0.06 7.75
CA ALA A 143 -17.96 -0.84 6.98
C ALA A 143 -18.41 -0.90 5.52
N LEU A 144 -17.45 -0.98 4.60
CA LEU A 144 -17.73 -1.19 3.18
C LEU A 144 -16.61 -2.00 2.52
N ARG A 145 -16.93 -2.57 1.36
CA ARG A 145 -15.98 -3.24 0.48
C ARG A 145 -15.88 -2.49 -0.83
N MET A 146 -14.69 -2.50 -1.42
CA MET A 146 -14.41 -1.92 -2.72
C MET A 146 -13.63 -2.95 -3.53
N THR A 147 -13.93 -3.04 -4.82
CA THR A 147 -12.99 -3.65 -5.77
C THR A 147 -11.75 -2.77 -5.92
N GLY A 148 -10.66 -3.34 -6.45
CA GLY A 148 -9.49 -2.56 -6.85
C GLY A 148 -9.84 -1.36 -7.74
N ALA A 149 -10.69 -1.57 -8.75
CA ALA A 149 -11.12 -0.50 -9.65
C ALA A 149 -11.86 0.64 -8.92
N GLN A 150 -12.78 0.31 -8.01
CA GLN A 150 -13.48 1.32 -7.20
C GLN A 150 -12.53 2.09 -6.28
N LEU A 151 -11.48 1.44 -5.76
CA LEU A 151 -10.44 2.12 -4.98
C LEU A 151 -9.64 3.09 -5.85
N THR A 152 -9.23 2.67 -7.04
CA THR A 152 -8.54 3.53 -8.02
C THR A 152 -9.38 4.75 -8.37
N GLU A 153 -10.66 4.55 -8.73
CA GLU A 153 -11.58 5.66 -9.02
C GLU A 153 -11.69 6.63 -7.83
N ALA A 154 -11.79 6.11 -6.62
CA ALA A 154 -11.89 6.92 -5.40
C ALA A 154 -10.60 7.72 -5.10
N LEU A 155 -9.43 7.13 -5.37
CA LEU A 155 -8.14 7.81 -5.23
C LEU A 155 -7.98 8.94 -6.26
N GLN A 156 -8.37 8.69 -7.50
CA GLN A 156 -8.36 9.70 -8.56
C GLN A 156 -9.31 10.86 -8.25
N GLU A 157 -10.48 10.57 -7.69
CA GLU A 157 -11.42 11.62 -7.28
C GLU A 157 -10.89 12.41 -6.08
N ALA A 158 -10.31 11.72 -5.08
CA ALA A 158 -9.72 12.36 -3.91
C ALA A 158 -8.51 13.25 -4.25
N ALA A 159 -7.84 13.02 -5.37
CA ALA A 159 -6.70 13.84 -5.82
C ALA A 159 -7.11 15.15 -6.53
N LYS A 160 -8.39 15.32 -6.91
CA LYS A 160 -8.89 16.52 -7.62
C LYS A 160 -9.27 17.67 -6.70
N GLY A 161 -9.48 17.41 -5.41
CA GLY A 161 -9.93 18.39 -4.42
C GLY A 161 -8.98 18.47 -3.24
#